data_AF-A0A7C4KZ22-F1
#
_entry.id   AF-A0A7C4KZ22-F1
#
_cell.length_a   1.000
_cell.length_b   1.000
_cell.length_c   1.000
_cell.angle_alpha   90.00
_cell.angle_beta   90.00
_cell.angle_gamma   90.00
#
_symmetry.space_group_name_H-M   'P 1'
#
loop_
_entity.id
_entity.type
_entity.pdbx_description
1 polymer ?
#
loop_
_entity_poly.entity_id
_entity_poly.type
_entity_poly.pdbx_seq_one_letter_code
_entity_poly.pdbx_strand_id
1 'polypeptide(L)'
;MNTASDLIAELRHILRDPQAVIWSDAELTHALRQAYHDLLAASGESWLIYGLDGENNPTTLPTILNSLLLRGALGYALLGRAAERLDAFDYHAGQQAAALTTARTLLDCFEKGLSGLNRYRLRRLQSTESAPYPPADDPQQPGWPLE
;
A
#
# COMPACT_ATOMS: atom_id res chain seq x y z
N MET A 1 2.97 9.65 12.23
CA MET A 1 1.90 8.70 11.86
C MET A 1 2.05 8.13 10.44
N ASN A 2 3.21 8.23 9.78
CA ASN A 2 3.41 7.71 8.42
C ASN A 2 4.82 7.08 8.21
N THR A 3 5.56 6.79 9.27
CA THR A 3 6.84 6.08 9.12
C THR A 3 6.59 4.58 8.97
N ALA A 4 7.59 3.82 8.52
CA ALA A 4 7.51 2.36 8.50
C ALA A 4 7.22 1.79 9.90
N SER A 5 7.85 2.34 10.95
CA SER A 5 7.62 1.92 12.33
C SER A 5 6.19 2.17 12.80
N ASP A 6 5.60 3.31 12.43
CA ASP A 6 4.20 3.64 12.75
C ASP A 6 3.25 2.65 12.07
N LEU A 7 3.50 2.34 10.79
CA LEU A 7 2.68 1.40 10.03
C LEU A 7 2.78 -0.02 10.57
N ILE A 8 3.97 -0.49 10.96
CA ILE A 8 4.16 -1.80 11.58
C ILE A 8 3.45 -1.87 12.94
N ALA A 9 3.53 -0.81 13.75
CA ALA A 9 2.80 -0.75 15.02
C ALA A 9 1.28 -0.82 14.82
N GLU A 10 0.76 -0.18 13.78
CA GLU A 10 -0.66 -0.25 13.42
C GLU A 10 -1.06 -1.65 12.93
N LEU A 11 -0.22 -2.31 12.12
CA LEU A 11 -0.44 -3.70 11.70
C LEU A 11 -0.53 -4.64 12.91
N ARG A 12 0.39 -4.49 13.87
CA ARG A 12 0.36 -5.23 15.14
C ARG A 12 -0.92 -5.00 15.92
N HIS A 13 -1.38 -3.75 15.98
CA HIS A 13 -2.62 -3.41 16.67
C HIS A 13 -3.83 -4.11 16.04
N ILE A 14 -3.93 -4.08 14.71
CA ILE A 14 -5.03 -4.72 13.96
C ILE A 14 -4.99 -6.24 14.12
N LEU A 15 -3.80 -6.84 14.07
CA LEU A 15 -3.57 -8.28 14.26
C LEU A 15 -3.71 -8.74 15.71
N ARG A 16 -3.96 -7.82 16.66
CA ARG A 16 -4.03 -8.07 18.10
C ARG A 16 -2.74 -8.70 18.66
N ASP A 17 -1.60 -8.30 18.12
CA ASP A 17 -0.27 -8.76 18.56
C ASP A 17 0.67 -7.58 18.91
N PRO A 18 0.35 -6.80 19.95
CA PRO A 18 1.16 -5.64 20.34
C PRO A 18 2.54 -6.01 20.87
N GLN A 19 2.74 -7.25 21.33
CA GLN A 19 4.00 -7.73 21.92
C GLN A 19 4.87 -8.54 20.95
N ALA A 20 4.48 -8.62 19.67
CA ALA A 20 5.24 -9.36 18.64
C ALA A 20 5.46 -10.85 18.96
N VAL A 21 4.50 -11.47 19.65
CA VAL A 21 4.57 -12.88 20.05
C VAL A 21 4.27 -13.78 18.86
N ILE A 22 3.40 -13.31 17.97
CA ILE A 22 2.83 -14.09 16.87
C ILE A 22 3.52 -13.68 15.56
N TRP A 23 3.76 -12.39 15.35
CA TRP A 23 4.26 -11.81 14.11
C TRP A 23 5.61 -11.12 14.32
N SER A 24 6.62 -11.56 13.59
CA SER A 24 7.94 -10.91 13.64
C SER A 24 7.94 -9.57 12.91
N ASP A 25 8.83 -8.65 13.33
CA ASP A 25 9.02 -7.38 12.60
C ASP A 25 9.42 -7.62 11.14
N ALA A 26 10.21 -8.66 10.88
CA ALA A 26 10.66 -9.00 9.53
C ALA A 26 9.48 -9.43 8.63
N GLU A 27 8.56 -10.26 9.13
CA GLU A 27 7.35 -10.67 8.39
C GLU A 27 6.46 -9.46 8.06
N LEU A 28 6.18 -8.62 9.06
CA LEU A 28 5.33 -7.45 8.85
C LEU A 28 5.98 -6.43 7.92
N THR A 29 7.30 -6.25 8.03
CA THR A 29 8.06 -5.39 7.10
C THR A 29 8.03 -5.94 5.69
N HIS A 30 8.20 -7.26 5.50
CA HIS A 30 8.13 -7.89 4.19
C HIS A 30 6.74 -7.73 3.56
N ALA A 31 5.68 -7.99 4.33
CA ALA A 31 4.32 -7.84 3.88
C ALA A 31 3.97 -6.37 3.53
N LEU A 32 4.46 -5.42 4.34
CA LEU A 32 4.35 -3.99 4.06
C LEU A 32 5.08 -3.61 2.77
N ARG A 33 6.32 -4.11 2.58
CA ARG A 33 7.11 -3.88 1.37
C ARG A 33 6.39 -4.40 0.12
N GLN A 34 5.80 -5.59 0.18
CA GLN A 34 5.07 -6.17 -0.95
C GLN A 34 3.84 -5.32 -1.32
N ALA A 35 3.01 -4.97 -0.34
CA ALA A 35 1.87 -4.09 -0.58
C ALA A 35 2.28 -2.70 -1.11
N TYR A 36 3.41 -2.18 -0.62
CA TYR A 36 3.96 -0.92 -1.07
C TYR A 36 4.39 -0.97 -2.53
N HIS A 37 5.11 -2.02 -2.95
CA HIS A 37 5.50 -2.18 -4.34
C HIS A 37 4.30 -2.29 -5.28
N ASP A 38 3.26 -3.04 -4.91
CA ASP A 38 2.05 -3.13 -5.73
C ASP A 38 1.34 -1.79 -5.85
N LEU A 39 1.33 -1.01 -4.76
CA LEU A 39 0.75 0.31 -4.73
C LEU A 39 1.52 1.31 -5.62
N LEU A 40 2.85 1.25 -5.62
CA LEU A 40 3.69 2.04 -6.53
C LEU A 40 3.50 1.60 -7.98
N ALA A 41 3.47 0.29 -8.25
CA ALA A 41 3.27 -0.26 -9.58
C ALA A 41 1.91 0.14 -10.18
N ALA A 42 0.85 0.11 -9.36
CA ALA A 42 -0.49 0.50 -9.79
C ALA A 42 -0.67 2.03 -9.91
N SER A 43 0.00 2.82 -9.08
CA SER A 43 -0.11 4.27 -9.12
C SER A 43 0.71 4.89 -10.25
N GLY A 44 1.88 4.30 -10.57
CA GLY A 44 2.89 4.92 -11.43
C GLY A 44 3.57 6.13 -10.79
N GLU A 45 3.45 6.30 -9.48
CA GLU A 45 4.02 7.40 -8.69
C GLU A 45 5.21 6.90 -7.87
N SER A 46 6.15 7.80 -7.54
CA SER A 46 7.32 7.51 -6.71
C SER A 46 7.15 8.09 -5.31
N TRP A 47 6.20 7.57 -4.55
CA TRP A 47 6.08 7.92 -3.13
C TRP A 47 7.24 7.34 -2.33
N LEU A 48 7.46 7.89 -1.12
CA LEU A 48 8.51 7.49 -0.18
C LEU A 48 7.86 7.23 1.18
N ILE A 49 8.41 6.28 1.93
CA ILE A 49 8.03 5.99 3.32
C ILE A 49 9.31 6.00 4.16
N TYR A 50 9.41 6.94 5.09
CA TYR A 50 10.56 7.05 5.98
C TYR A 50 10.78 5.76 6.78
N GLY A 51 12.00 5.24 6.73
CA GLY A 51 12.44 4.02 7.42
C GLY A 51 12.15 2.72 6.68
N LEU A 52 11.36 2.72 5.60
CA LEU A 52 11.16 1.52 4.79
C LEU A 52 12.37 1.34 3.87
N ASP A 53 13.00 0.16 3.89
CA ASP A 53 14.17 -0.17 3.07
C ASP A 53 15.37 0.79 3.23
N GLY A 54 15.50 1.40 4.42
CA GLY A 54 16.55 2.37 4.72
C GLY A 54 16.31 3.76 4.15
N GLU A 55 15.10 4.06 3.67
CA GLU A 55 14.72 5.39 3.19
C GLU A 55 14.81 6.42 4.31
N ASN A 56 15.58 7.49 4.07
CA ASN A 56 15.83 8.55 5.06
C ASN A 56 15.10 9.84 4.74
N ASN A 57 14.50 9.95 3.55
CA ASN A 57 13.70 11.10 3.17
C ASN A 57 12.33 11.10 3.86
N PRO A 58 11.73 12.27 4.08
CA PRO A 58 10.40 12.36 4.68
C PRO A 58 9.36 11.61 3.85
N THR A 59 8.42 10.95 4.53
CA THR A 59 7.32 10.22 3.88
C THR A 59 6.51 11.16 2.98
N THR A 60 6.44 10.84 1.68
CA THR A 60 5.63 11.56 0.69
C THR A 60 4.33 10.84 0.34
N LEU A 61 4.15 9.60 0.83
CA LEU A 61 2.91 8.84 0.65
C LEU A 61 1.71 9.62 1.23
N PRO A 62 0.65 9.86 0.43
CA PRO A 62 -0.57 10.49 0.91
C PRO A 62 -1.25 9.67 2.02
N THR A 63 -1.63 10.34 3.11
CA THR A 63 -2.28 9.71 4.28
C THR A 63 -3.55 8.95 3.94
N ILE A 64 -4.32 9.41 2.93
CA ILE A 64 -5.53 8.75 2.45
C ILE A 64 -5.27 7.31 1.95
N LEU A 65 -4.04 7.03 1.48
CA LEU A 65 -3.64 5.73 0.98
C LEU A 65 -3.12 4.79 2.07
N ASN A 66 -2.87 5.28 3.29
CA ASN A 66 -2.37 4.44 4.39
C ASN A 66 -3.29 3.25 4.68
N SER A 67 -4.60 3.48 4.72
CA SER A 67 -5.58 2.41 4.97
C SER A 67 -5.58 1.33 3.88
N LEU A 68 -5.34 1.73 2.63
CA LEU A 68 -5.21 0.82 1.49
C LEU A 68 -3.92 0.01 1.60
N LEU A 69 -2.80 0.67 1.91
CA LEU A 69 -1.50 0.04 2.11
C LEU A 69 -1.54 -0.98 3.26
N LEU A 70 -2.08 -0.60 4.42
CA LEU A 70 -2.25 -1.48 5.58
C LEU A 70 -3.12 -2.70 5.24
N ARG A 71 -4.18 -2.52 4.45
CA ARG A 71 -5.03 -3.64 4.01
C ARG A 71 -4.26 -4.65 3.15
N GLY A 72 -3.47 -4.17 2.19
CA GLY A 72 -2.59 -5.02 1.38
C GLY A 72 -1.58 -5.76 2.24
N ALA A 73 -0.91 -5.05 3.16
CA ALA A 73 0.09 -5.62 4.05
C ALA A 73 -0.50 -6.70 4.98
N LEU A 74 -1.70 -6.48 5.54
CA LEU A 74 -2.41 -7.51 6.32
C LEU A 74 -2.74 -8.75 5.48
N GLY A 75 -3.18 -8.54 4.24
CA GLY A 75 -3.46 -9.62 3.30
C GLY A 75 -2.23 -10.48 3.04
N TYR A 76 -1.08 -9.84 2.76
CA TYR A 76 0.18 -10.55 2.53
C TYR A 76 0.72 -11.25 3.77
N ALA A 77 0.63 -10.62 4.95
CA ALA A 77 1.04 -11.24 6.21
C ALA A 77 0.22 -12.52 6.47
N LEU A 78 -1.11 -12.46 6.36
CA LEU A 78 -1.99 -13.62 6.54
C LEU A 78 -1.76 -14.72 5.49
N LEU A 79 -1.48 -14.33 4.25
CA LEU A 79 -1.15 -15.29 3.18
C LEU A 79 0.15 -16.02 3.47
N GLY A 80 1.22 -15.30 3.85
CA GLY A 80 2.50 -15.90 4.24
C GLY A 80 2.35 -16.88 5.40
N ARG A 81 1.62 -16.48 6.45
CA ARG A 81 1.36 -17.37 7.60
C ARG A 81 0.54 -18.60 7.25
N ALA A 82 -0.43 -18.46 6.35
CA ALA A 82 -1.22 -19.59 5.88
C ALA A 82 -0.40 -20.57 5.04
N ALA A 83 0.64 -20.09 4.34
CA ALA A 83 1.60 -20.91 3.63
C ALA A 83 2.54 -21.65 4.59
N GLU A 84 3.11 -20.98 5.59
CA GLU A 84 3.97 -21.61 6.61
C GLU A 84 3.26 -22.75 7.36
N ARG A 85 1.97 -22.57 7.65
CA ARG A 85 1.16 -23.60 8.32
C ARG A 85 0.85 -24.82 7.46
N LEU A 86 1.09 -24.76 6.14
CA LEU A 86 0.99 -25.93 5.28
C LEU A 86 2.06 -26.99 5.64
N ASP A 87 3.24 -26.53 6.06
CA ASP A 87 4.38 -27.37 6.40
C ASP A 87 4.46 -27.68 7.91
N ALA A 88 3.50 -27.19 8.70
CA ALA A 88 3.46 -27.40 10.13
C ALA A 88 2.91 -28.80 10.48
N PHE A 89 3.59 -29.46 11.42
CA PHE A 89 3.20 -30.78 11.92
C PHE A 89 1.82 -30.78 12.60
N ASP A 90 1.40 -29.65 13.18
CA ASP A 90 0.11 -29.49 13.87
C ASP A 90 -0.89 -28.74 12.96
N TYR A 91 -1.45 -29.48 12.01
CA TYR A 91 -2.38 -28.98 11.01
C TYR A 91 -3.79 -28.83 11.59
N HIS A 92 -4.25 -27.59 11.75
CA HIS A 92 -5.63 -27.26 12.08
C HIS A 92 -6.37 -26.73 10.85
N ALA A 93 -6.96 -27.64 10.06
CA ALA A 93 -7.62 -27.36 8.78
C ALA A 93 -8.53 -26.12 8.78
N GLY A 94 -9.37 -25.98 9.82
CA GLY A 94 -10.33 -24.88 9.92
C GLY A 94 -9.69 -23.49 10.12
N GLN A 95 -8.60 -23.41 10.87
CA GLN A 95 -7.91 -22.14 11.13
C GLN A 95 -7.12 -21.65 9.91
N GLN A 96 -6.50 -22.57 9.17
CA GLN A 96 -5.81 -22.23 7.93
C GLN A 96 -6.78 -21.80 6.84
N ALA A 97 -7.91 -22.52 6.68
CA ALA A 97 -8.95 -22.15 5.73
C ALA A 97 -9.52 -20.75 6.03
N ALA A 98 -9.75 -20.42 7.30
CA ALA A 98 -10.20 -19.10 7.73
C ALA A 98 -9.15 -18.00 7.43
N ALA A 99 -7.87 -18.25 7.73
CA ALA A 99 -6.79 -17.33 7.43
C ALA A 99 -6.64 -17.07 5.92
N LEU A 100 -6.65 -18.12 5.09
CA LEU A 100 -6.61 -18.00 3.62
C LEU A 100 -7.81 -17.21 3.07
N THR A 101 -9.02 -17.49 3.58
CA THR A 101 -10.23 -16.79 3.14
C THR A 101 -10.16 -15.31 3.50
N THR A 102 -9.69 -15.00 4.70
CA THR A 102 -9.51 -13.62 5.16
C THR A 102 -8.44 -12.90 4.33
N ALA A 103 -7.29 -13.53 4.10
CA ALA A 103 -6.22 -12.99 3.27
C ALA A 103 -6.71 -12.66 1.85
N ARG A 104 -7.43 -13.61 1.21
CA ARG A 104 -8.02 -13.41 -0.12
C ARG A 104 -8.99 -12.24 -0.15
N THR A 105 -9.85 -12.13 0.86
CA THR A 105 -10.84 -11.04 0.94
C THR A 105 -10.14 -9.69 1.06
N LEU A 106 -9.11 -9.59 1.90
CA LEU A 106 -8.32 -8.37 2.07
C LEU A 106 -7.58 -7.99 0.79
N LEU A 107 -6.97 -8.96 0.11
CA LEU A 107 -6.25 -8.75 -1.14
C LEU A 107 -7.19 -8.37 -2.30
N ASP A 108 -8.38 -8.97 -2.41
CA ASP A 108 -9.40 -8.57 -3.39
C ASP A 108 -9.88 -7.12 -3.14
N CYS A 109 -10.09 -6.75 -1.87
CA CYS A 109 -10.40 -5.37 -1.51
C CYS A 109 -9.24 -4.40 -1.80
N PHE A 110 -8.00 -4.86 -1.64
CA PHE A 110 -6.80 -4.10 -1.95
C PHE A 110 -6.67 -3.88 -3.46
N GLU A 111 -6.79 -4.93 -4.27
CA GLU A 111 -6.75 -4.88 -5.73
C GLU A 111 -7.84 -3.96 -6.30
N LYS A 112 -9.08 -4.06 -5.78
CA LYS A 112 -10.16 -3.13 -6.12
C LYS A 112 -9.80 -1.68 -5.78
N GLY A 113 -9.16 -1.46 -4.63
CA GLY A 113 -8.64 -0.14 -4.25
C GLY A 113 -7.56 0.36 -5.19
N LEU A 114 -6.60 -0.49 -5.58
CA LEU A 114 -5.55 -0.18 -6.55
C LEU A 114 -6.13 0.22 -7.91
N SER A 115 -7.12 -0.52 -8.42
CA SER A 115 -7.83 -0.18 -9.66
C SER A 115 -8.52 1.19 -9.60
N GLY A 116 -8.86 1.65 -8.39
CA GLY A 116 -9.45 2.96 -8.13
C GLY A 116 -8.45 4.12 -8.15
N LEU A 117 -7.13 3.88 -8.16
CA LEU A 117 -6.11 4.93 -8.06
C LEU A 117 -6.12 5.89 -9.25
N ASN A 118 -6.53 5.46 -10.44
CA ASN A 118 -6.70 6.37 -11.59
C ASN A 118 -7.72 7.48 -11.30
N ARG A 119 -8.81 7.18 -10.58
CA ARG A 119 -9.79 8.20 -10.18
C ARG A 119 -9.19 9.18 -9.18
N TYR A 120 -8.35 8.70 -8.26
CA TYR A 120 -7.62 9.56 -7.34
C TYR A 120 -6.66 10.49 -8.08
N ARG A 121 -5.88 9.96 -9.03
CA ARG A 121 -4.96 10.75 -9.87
C ARG A 121 -5.69 11.81 -10.68
N LEU A 122 -6.78 11.44 -11.35
CA LEU A 122 -7.59 12.39 -12.13
C LEU A 122 -8.14 13.53 -11.28
N ARG A 123 -8.70 13.22 -10.09
CA ARG A 123 -9.19 14.26 -9.17
C ARG A 123 -8.07 15.20 -8.74
N ARG A 124 -6.89 14.66 -8.42
CA ARG A 124 -5.73 15.46 -8.03
C ARG A 124 -5.28 16.40 -9.15
N LEU A 125 -5.21 15.92 -10.40
CA LEU A 125 -4.87 16.74 -11.55
C LEU A 125 -5.89 17.87 -11.77
N GLN A 126 -7.18 17.57 -11.62
CA GLN A 126 -8.26 18.56 -11.75
C GLN A 126 -8.25 19.64 -10.65
N SER A 127 -7.72 19.31 -9.47
CA SER A 127 -7.65 20.23 -8.34
C SER A 127 -6.28 20.86 -8.16
N THR A 128 -5.33 20.66 -9.08
CA THR A 128 -3.98 21.22 -8.94
C THR A 128 -4.01 22.70 -9.31
N GLU A 129 -3.48 23.57 -8.45
CA GLU A 129 -3.44 25.02 -8.67
C GLU A 129 -2.64 25.41 -9.93
N SER A 130 -1.62 24.62 -10.25
CA SER A 130 -0.88 24.71 -11.51
C SER A 130 -1.31 23.59 -12.43
N ALA A 131 -1.93 23.94 -13.56
CA ALA A 131 -2.29 22.95 -14.57
C ALA A 131 -1.01 22.25 -15.09
N PRO A 132 -1.03 20.93 -15.33
CA PRO A 132 0.13 20.19 -15.83
C PRO A 132 0.46 20.49 -17.31
N TYR A 133 -0.36 21.32 -17.96
CA TYR A 133 -0.14 21.85 -19.30
C TYR A 133 0.33 23.30 -19.18
N PRO A 134 1.11 23.80 -20.15
CA PRO A 134 1.52 25.20 -20.14
C PRO A 134 0.29 26.13 -20.15
N PRO A 135 0.41 27.35 -19.61
CA PRO A 135 -0.65 28.34 -19.72
C PRO A 135 -0.95 28.64 -21.20
N ALA A 136 -2.18 29.05 -21.50
CA ALA A 136 -2.61 29.38 -22.86
C ALA A 136 -1.78 30.51 -23.50
N ASP A 137 -1.14 31.34 -22.68
CA ASP A 137 -0.32 32.46 -23.09
C ASP A 137 1.16 32.07 -23.34
N ASP A 138 1.51 30.78 -23.25
CA ASP A 138 2.88 30.32 -23.47
C ASP A 138 3.24 30.38 -24.98
N PRO A 139 4.17 31.26 -25.40
CA PRO A 139 4.55 31.40 -26.81
C PRO A 139 5.28 30.18 -27.37
N GLN A 140 5.68 29.22 -26.52
CA GLN A 140 6.33 27.97 -26.93
C GLN A 140 5.35 26.79 -26.98
N GLN A 141 4.06 26.99 -26.74
CA GLN A 141 3.09 25.91 -26.86
C GLN A 141 3.02 25.38 -28.30
N PRO A 142 3.16 24.06 -28.51
CA PRO A 142 2.86 23.45 -29.79
C PRO A 142 1.34 23.42 -30.00
N GLY A 143 0.81 24.50 -30.56
CA GLY A 143 -0.58 24.68 -30.94
C GLY A 143 -0.69 25.61 -32.14
N TRP A 144 -1.66 25.39 -33.01
CA TRP A 144 -1.88 26.28 -34.15
C TRP A 144 -2.30 27.66 -33.65
N PRO A 145 -1.69 28.75 -34.15
CA PRO A 145 -2.14 30.09 -33.82
C PRO A 145 -3.60 30.21 -34.25
N LEU A 146 -4.47 30.50 -33.29
CA LEU A 146 -5.83 30.93 -33.59
C LEU A 146 -5.71 32.41 -34.00
N GLU A 147 -5.65 32.63 -35.32
CA GLU A 147 -5.82 33.95 -35.93
C GLU A 147 -7.24 34.50 -35.69
#